data_AF-A0A1B6CUU2-F1
#
_entry.id   AF-A0A1B6CUU2-F1
#
_cell.length_a   1.000
_cell.length_b   1.000
_cell.length_c   1.000
_cell.angle_alpha   90.00
_cell.angle_beta   90.00
_cell.angle_gamma   90.00
#
_symmetry.space_group_name_H-M   'P 1'
#
loop_
_entity.id
_entity.type
_entity.pdbx_description
1 polymer ?
#
loop_
_entity_poly.entity_id
_entity_poly.type
_entity_poly.pdbx_seq_one_letter_code
_entity_poly.pdbx_strand_id
1 'polypeptide(L)'
;MKICTLFILVLGTINIQCKELPTSVVADVRDLIDLIPCDLILSLFMEYVAVDVQVHKLLHYLTTDQFQNNLIMFKASEAYNETRDYLLPIGIDIHKGVEVLNNLIENAQEQRLRKRTPGHGVFGLIKESITLIPLEEMKDTYNAKLEENPDFQKVMEKILSTDLRNHIYDIMGTKHFEETINILNNINIPTAEIIDYIEETLVYFFDLDSKEDSR
;
A
#
# COMPACT_ATOMS: atom_id res chain seq x y z
N MET A 1 -3.84 2.44 15.65
CA MET A 1 -3.80 3.26 14.43
C MET A 1 -2.66 2.75 13.59
N LYS A 2 -3.04 1.91 12.64
CA LYS A 2 -2.28 0.81 12.00
C LYS A 2 -3.16 0.41 10.80
N ILE A 3 -3.41 1.35 9.89
CA ILE A 3 -4.35 1.17 8.74
C ILE A 3 -3.59 1.22 7.40
N CYS A 4 -2.30 1.54 7.44
CA CYS A 4 -1.70 2.29 6.35
C CYS A 4 -0.83 1.46 5.40
N THR A 5 -0.37 0.29 5.81
CA THR A 5 0.43 -0.59 4.94
C THR A 5 -0.38 -1.28 3.85
N LEU A 6 -1.72 -1.34 3.99
CA LEU A 6 -2.57 -1.93 2.95
C LEU A 6 -3.00 -0.92 1.88
N PHE A 7 -3.04 0.39 2.15
CA PHE A 7 -3.63 1.36 1.21
C PHE A 7 -2.82 1.55 -0.09
N ILE A 8 -1.49 1.47 0.00
CA ILE A 8 -0.59 1.46 -1.18
C ILE A 8 -0.75 0.15 -1.97
N LEU A 9 -1.03 -0.97 -1.28
CA LEU A 9 -1.39 -2.25 -1.90
C LEU A 9 -2.80 -2.20 -2.51
N VAL A 10 -3.76 -1.51 -1.89
CA VAL A 10 -5.13 -1.34 -2.37
C VAL A 10 -5.15 -0.49 -3.64
N LEU A 11 -4.47 0.65 -3.69
CA LEU A 11 -4.39 1.46 -4.92
C LEU A 11 -3.58 0.75 -6.03
N GLY A 12 -2.51 0.03 -5.68
CA GLY A 12 -1.73 -0.76 -6.63
C GLY A 12 -2.44 -2.03 -7.14
N THR A 13 -3.31 -2.64 -6.35
CA THR A 13 -4.08 -3.85 -6.76
C THR A 13 -5.24 -3.53 -7.68
N ILE A 14 -5.84 -2.33 -7.59
CA ILE A 14 -7.03 -2.03 -8.40
C ILE A 14 -6.69 -1.97 -9.90
N ASN A 15 -5.44 -1.69 -10.28
CA ASN A 15 -5.01 -1.73 -11.68
C ASN A 15 -5.09 -3.15 -12.30
N ILE A 16 -5.05 -4.22 -11.49
CA ILE A 16 -4.74 -5.57 -12.00
C ILE A 16 -5.96 -6.50 -12.08
N GLN A 17 -7.02 -6.32 -11.28
CA GLN A 17 -8.23 -7.14 -11.45
C GLN A 17 -9.53 -6.46 -11.05
N CYS A 18 -10.16 -5.80 -12.01
CA CYS A 18 -11.59 -5.53 -11.95
C CYS A 18 -12.34 -6.45 -12.92
N LYS A 19 -12.78 -7.62 -12.45
CA LYS A 19 -13.72 -8.47 -13.21
C LYS A 19 -15.15 -8.44 -12.64
N GLU A 20 -15.29 -8.01 -11.39
CA GLU A 20 -16.56 -8.04 -10.63
C GLU A 20 -17.14 -6.63 -10.36
N LEU A 21 -16.35 -5.57 -10.55
CA LEU A 21 -16.81 -4.18 -10.35
C LEU A 21 -17.61 -3.66 -11.55
N PRO A 22 -18.60 -2.75 -11.33
CA PRO A 22 -19.23 -2.04 -12.42
C PRO A 22 -18.19 -1.31 -13.26
N THR A 23 -18.30 -1.38 -14.59
CA THR A 23 -17.34 -0.75 -15.52
C THR A 23 -17.09 0.74 -15.22
N SER A 24 -18.08 1.45 -14.66
CA SER A 24 -17.96 2.84 -14.22
C SER A 24 -16.99 3.01 -13.03
N VAL A 25 -17.11 2.18 -11.98
CA VAL A 25 -16.21 2.21 -10.82
C VAL A 25 -14.79 1.87 -11.25
N VAL A 26 -14.63 0.91 -12.17
CA VAL A 26 -13.31 0.56 -12.73
C VAL A 26 -12.68 1.73 -13.47
N ALA A 27 -13.48 2.47 -14.24
CA ALA A 27 -13.01 3.66 -14.95
C ALA A 27 -12.59 4.76 -13.96
N ASP A 28 -13.39 5.00 -12.91
CA ASP A 28 -13.09 6.02 -11.92
C ASP A 28 -11.82 5.73 -11.12
N VAL A 29 -11.58 4.46 -10.76
CA VAL A 29 -10.31 4.11 -10.11
C VAL A 29 -9.14 4.20 -11.10
N ARG A 30 -9.35 3.85 -12.38
CA ARG A 30 -8.30 4.03 -13.39
C ARG A 30 -7.89 5.49 -13.52
N ASP A 31 -8.84 6.41 -13.56
CA ASP A 31 -8.56 7.85 -13.64
C ASP A 31 -7.68 8.32 -12.46
N LEU A 32 -7.89 7.77 -11.26
CA LEU A 32 -7.05 8.04 -10.09
C LEU A 32 -5.65 7.42 -10.20
N ILE A 33 -5.55 6.19 -10.72
CA ILE A 33 -4.26 5.50 -10.87
C ILE A 33 -3.41 6.13 -11.97
N ASP A 34 -4.03 6.62 -13.04
CA ASP A 34 -3.34 7.26 -14.17
C ASP A 34 -2.62 8.56 -13.75
N LEU A 35 -3.03 9.18 -12.63
CA LEU A 35 -2.33 10.32 -12.02
C LEU A 35 -1.04 9.92 -11.29
N ILE A 36 -0.84 8.65 -10.97
CA ILE A 36 0.36 8.17 -10.28
C ILE A 36 1.51 8.08 -11.29
N PRO A 37 2.59 8.87 -11.15
CA PRO A 37 3.71 8.85 -12.10
C PRO A 37 4.61 7.64 -11.84
N CYS A 38 4.13 6.46 -12.23
CA CYS A 38 4.78 5.16 -11.98
C CYS A 38 6.23 5.13 -12.49
N ASP A 39 6.49 5.71 -13.66
CA ASP A 39 7.86 5.77 -14.22
C ASP A 39 8.81 6.61 -13.38
N LEU A 40 8.34 7.72 -12.80
CA LEU A 40 9.14 8.57 -11.92
C LEU A 40 9.39 7.90 -10.57
N ILE A 41 8.37 7.25 -10.00
CA ILE A 41 8.48 6.49 -8.75
C ILE A 41 9.44 5.31 -8.93
N LEU A 42 9.34 4.59 -10.06
CA LEU A 42 10.27 3.50 -10.38
C LEU A 42 11.71 4.03 -10.55
N SER A 43 11.88 5.15 -11.24
CA SER A 43 13.20 5.79 -11.38
C SER A 43 13.80 6.15 -10.03
N LEU A 44 13.01 6.76 -9.14
CA LEU A 44 13.39 7.09 -7.77
C LEU A 44 13.75 5.84 -6.97
N PHE A 45 12.92 4.80 -7.03
CA PHE A 45 13.18 3.52 -6.37
C PHE A 45 14.54 2.96 -6.80
N MET A 46 14.80 2.92 -8.11
CA MET A 46 16.07 2.42 -8.64
C MET A 46 17.28 3.29 -8.26
N GLU A 47 17.10 4.60 -8.04
CA GLU A 47 18.14 5.46 -7.44
C GLU A 47 18.46 5.04 -6.00
N TYR A 48 17.43 4.78 -5.17
CA TYR A 48 17.61 4.27 -3.81
C TYR A 48 18.26 2.89 -3.78
N VAL A 49 17.82 1.97 -4.64
CA VAL A 49 18.43 0.64 -4.78
C VAL A 49 19.90 0.74 -5.16
N ALA A 50 20.32 1.73 -5.93
CA ALA A 50 21.72 1.82 -6.36
C ALA A 50 22.71 2.17 -5.23
N VAL A 51 22.26 2.84 -4.16
CA VAL A 51 23.20 3.45 -3.18
C VAL A 51 22.76 3.41 -1.72
N ASP A 52 21.49 3.17 -1.40
CA ASP A 52 20.99 3.24 -0.02
C ASP A 52 21.11 1.90 0.71
N VAL A 53 21.85 1.89 1.82
CA VAL A 53 22.13 0.66 2.60
C VAL A 53 20.88 0.09 3.28
N GLN A 54 19.96 0.94 3.73
CA GLN A 54 18.74 0.49 4.40
C GLN A 54 17.77 -0.14 3.39
N VAL A 55 17.68 0.41 2.17
CA VAL A 55 16.89 -0.17 1.07
C VAL A 55 17.48 -1.52 0.61
N HIS A 56 18.80 -1.65 0.52
CA HIS A 56 19.42 -2.95 0.25
C HIS A 56 19.10 -4.01 1.31
N LYS A 57 19.11 -3.64 2.60
CA LYS A 57 18.74 -4.55 3.69
C LYS A 57 17.28 -5.00 3.58
N LEU A 58 16.37 -4.08 3.23
CA LEU A 58 14.97 -4.41 2.97
C LEU A 58 14.86 -5.43 1.83
N LEU A 59 15.45 -5.13 0.67
CA LEU A 59 15.39 -6.03 -0.49
C LEU A 59 15.97 -7.41 -0.18
N HIS A 60 17.12 -7.46 0.49
CA HIS A 60 17.69 -8.73 0.92
C HIS A 60 16.72 -9.52 1.80
N TYR A 61 16.11 -8.89 2.81
CA TYR A 61 15.12 -9.54 3.67
C TYR A 61 13.93 -10.11 2.88
N LEU A 62 13.38 -9.36 1.92
CA LEU A 62 12.25 -9.78 1.09
C LEU A 62 12.56 -11.04 0.24
N THR A 63 13.85 -11.28 -0.07
CA THR A 63 14.28 -12.48 -0.79
C THR A 63 14.59 -13.69 0.11
N THR A 64 14.52 -13.54 1.44
CA THR A 64 14.85 -14.64 2.35
C THR A 64 13.72 -15.67 2.48
N ASP A 65 14.09 -16.93 2.73
CA ASP A 65 13.14 -17.99 3.10
C ASP A 65 12.31 -17.60 4.34
N GLN A 66 12.89 -16.81 5.25
CA GLN A 66 12.19 -16.34 6.43
C GLN A 66 11.00 -15.44 6.06
N PHE A 67 11.19 -14.48 5.16
CA PHE A 67 10.10 -13.64 4.66
C PHE A 67 9.06 -14.47 3.90
N GLN A 68 9.51 -15.37 3.01
CA GLN A 68 8.59 -16.21 2.22
C GLN A 68 7.73 -17.12 3.12
N ASN A 69 8.33 -17.74 4.15
CA ASN A 69 7.60 -18.54 5.13
C ASN A 69 6.61 -17.69 5.94
N ASN A 70 7.02 -16.50 6.40
CA ASN A 70 6.11 -15.57 7.10
C ASN A 70 4.93 -15.19 6.20
N LEU A 71 5.18 -14.91 4.92
CA LEU A 71 4.14 -14.56 3.95
C LEU A 71 3.17 -15.72 3.71
N ILE A 72 3.67 -16.95 3.55
CA ILE A 72 2.82 -18.15 3.41
C ILE A 72 1.92 -18.33 4.62
N MET A 73 2.50 -18.25 5.82
CA MET A 73 1.75 -18.45 7.06
C MET A 73 0.76 -17.30 7.33
N PHE A 74 1.13 -16.08 6.97
CA PHE A 74 0.25 -14.92 7.00
C PHE A 74 -0.96 -15.10 6.07
N LYS A 75 -0.74 -15.51 4.82
CA LYS A 75 -1.81 -15.81 3.85
C LYS A 75 -2.71 -16.96 4.29
N ALA A 76 -2.21 -17.88 5.10
CA ALA A 76 -2.97 -19.01 5.64
C ALA A 76 -3.78 -18.66 6.90
N SER A 77 -3.62 -17.45 7.47
CA SER A 77 -4.32 -17.04 8.68
C SER A 77 -5.82 -16.80 8.43
N GLU A 78 -6.62 -17.01 9.48
CA GLU A 78 -8.07 -16.73 9.46
C GLU A 78 -8.33 -15.25 9.15
N ALA A 79 -7.65 -14.34 9.85
CA ALA A 79 -7.76 -12.90 9.63
C ALA A 79 -7.48 -12.47 8.18
N TYR A 80 -6.51 -13.10 7.51
CA TYR A 80 -6.24 -12.84 6.10
C TYR A 80 -7.40 -13.25 5.21
N ASN A 81 -7.94 -14.45 5.43
CA ASN A 81 -9.07 -14.96 4.65
C ASN A 81 -10.35 -14.16 4.89
N GLU A 82 -10.64 -13.79 6.14
CA GLU A 82 -11.79 -12.95 6.48
C GLU A 82 -11.72 -11.58 5.83
N THR A 83 -10.54 -10.94 5.83
CA THR A 83 -10.37 -9.65 5.16
C THR A 83 -10.48 -9.78 3.65
N ARG A 84 -9.95 -10.86 3.07
CA ARG A 84 -10.13 -11.17 1.65
C ARG A 84 -11.61 -11.32 1.32
N ASP A 85 -12.35 -12.09 2.11
CA ASP A 85 -13.77 -12.35 1.88
C ASP A 85 -14.63 -11.09 2.08
N TYR A 86 -14.17 -10.14 2.91
CA TYR A 86 -14.77 -8.81 3.04
C TYR A 86 -14.54 -7.91 1.82
N LEU A 87 -13.34 -7.97 1.24
CA LEU A 87 -12.89 -7.09 0.15
C LEU A 87 -13.25 -7.62 -1.24
N LEU A 88 -13.32 -8.93 -1.42
CA LEU A 88 -13.58 -9.56 -2.72
C LEU A 88 -14.93 -9.16 -3.34
N PRO A 89 -16.04 -9.02 -2.59
CA PRO A 89 -17.33 -8.59 -3.14
C PRO A 89 -17.32 -7.17 -3.72
N ILE A 90 -16.39 -6.32 -3.30
CA ILE A 90 -16.19 -4.97 -3.88
C ILE A 90 -15.05 -4.96 -4.91
N GLY A 91 -14.65 -6.13 -5.41
CA GLY A 91 -13.66 -6.30 -6.46
C GLY A 91 -12.21 -6.14 -6.02
N ILE A 92 -11.92 -6.08 -4.71
CA ILE A 92 -10.56 -5.99 -4.19
C ILE A 92 -10.07 -7.39 -3.80
N ASP A 93 -9.15 -7.93 -4.57
CA ASP A 93 -8.55 -9.25 -4.32
C ASP A 93 -7.11 -9.11 -3.80
N ILE A 94 -6.98 -9.08 -2.48
CA ILE A 94 -5.68 -8.91 -1.80
C ILE A 94 -4.70 -10.08 -2.08
N HIS A 95 -5.17 -11.23 -2.58
CA HIS A 95 -4.29 -12.34 -2.95
C HIS A 95 -3.48 -12.03 -4.20
N LYS A 96 -4.14 -11.52 -5.24
CA LYS A 96 -3.47 -11.09 -6.48
C LYS A 96 -2.52 -9.92 -6.23
N GLY A 97 -2.88 -9.02 -5.32
CA GLY A 97 -1.98 -7.94 -4.91
C GLY A 97 -0.63 -8.43 -4.41
N VAL A 98 -0.68 -9.42 -3.52
CA VAL A 98 0.52 -10.03 -2.98
C VAL A 98 1.32 -10.73 -4.08
N GLU A 99 0.67 -11.42 -5.03
CA GLU A 99 1.36 -12.06 -6.16
C GLU A 99 2.07 -11.05 -7.06
N VAL A 100 1.43 -9.93 -7.38
CA VAL A 100 2.02 -8.85 -8.17
C VAL A 100 3.23 -8.27 -7.44
N LEU A 101 3.10 -7.99 -6.14
CA LEU A 101 4.20 -7.47 -5.34
C LEU A 101 5.39 -8.43 -5.33
N ASN A 102 5.13 -9.73 -5.15
CA ASN A 102 6.18 -10.75 -5.20
C ASN A 102 6.89 -10.78 -6.55
N ASN A 103 6.14 -10.75 -7.66
CA ASN A 103 6.71 -10.69 -9.01
C ASN A 103 7.56 -9.43 -9.21
N LEU A 104 7.14 -8.27 -8.70
CA LEU A 104 7.92 -7.03 -8.80
C LEU A 104 9.24 -7.12 -8.02
N ILE A 105 9.20 -7.69 -6.81
CA ILE A 105 10.40 -7.89 -5.97
C ILE A 105 11.41 -8.80 -6.68
N GLU A 106 10.94 -9.91 -7.27
CA GLU A 106 11.80 -10.84 -8.02
C GLU A 106 12.45 -10.19 -9.24
N ASN A 107 11.75 -9.28 -9.92
CA ASN A 107 12.22 -8.61 -11.13
C ASN A 107 12.94 -7.26 -10.87
N ALA A 108 13.08 -6.82 -9.62
CA ALA A 108 13.70 -5.54 -9.27
C ALA A 108 15.24 -5.50 -9.52
N GLN A 109 15.83 -6.54 -10.10
CA GLN A 109 17.24 -6.58 -10.43
C GLN A 109 17.50 -5.99 -11.83
N GLU A 110 18.48 -5.08 -11.90
CA GLU A 110 19.13 -4.55 -13.10
C GLU A 110 18.50 -3.33 -13.81
N GLN A 111 18.74 -2.12 -13.28
CA GLN A 111 18.92 -0.93 -14.12
C GLN A 111 20.06 -0.04 -13.59
N ARG A 112 20.84 0.54 -14.50
CA ARG A 112 21.94 1.48 -14.19
C ARG A 112 21.40 2.91 -14.19
N LEU A 113 21.40 3.57 -13.04
CA LEU A 113 20.96 4.96 -12.91
C LEU A 113 22.04 5.89 -12.33
N ARG A 114 21.80 7.19 -12.51
CA ARG A 114 22.73 8.27 -12.17
C ARG A 114 22.87 8.44 -10.66
N LYS A 115 24.08 8.81 -10.22
CA LYS A 115 24.42 9.04 -8.82
C LYS A 115 23.80 10.35 -8.32
N ARG A 116 22.71 10.25 -7.56
CA ARG A 116 22.41 11.16 -6.45
C ARG A 116 22.80 10.49 -5.13
N THR A 117 22.77 11.24 -4.03
CA THR A 117 22.84 10.69 -2.67
C THR A 117 21.42 10.77 -2.11
N PRO A 118 20.59 9.73 -2.24
CA PRO A 118 19.27 9.66 -1.65
C PRO A 118 19.38 9.89 -0.14
N GLY A 119 18.46 10.68 0.39
CA GLY A 119 18.39 10.96 1.81
C GLY A 119 17.48 9.96 2.52
N HIS A 120 17.87 9.54 3.73
CA HIS A 120 16.99 9.01 4.77
C HIS A 120 16.40 7.59 4.59
N GLY A 121 17.02 6.68 3.83
CA GLY A 121 16.63 5.27 3.83
C GLY A 121 15.25 4.99 3.22
N VAL A 122 14.61 3.89 3.65
CA VAL A 122 13.27 3.47 3.25
C VAL A 122 12.22 4.56 3.53
N PHE A 123 12.34 5.28 4.66
CA PHE A 123 11.42 6.37 4.96
C PHE A 123 11.55 7.53 3.97
N GLY A 124 12.79 7.90 3.61
CA GLY A 124 13.06 8.89 2.57
C GLY A 124 12.47 8.49 1.22
N LEU A 125 12.67 7.23 0.80
CA LEU A 125 12.11 6.68 -0.44
C LEU A 125 10.59 6.82 -0.47
N ILE A 126 9.89 6.47 0.62
CA ILE A 126 8.43 6.58 0.71
C ILE A 126 7.98 8.03 0.63
N LYS A 127 8.62 8.93 1.40
CA LYS A 127 8.29 10.36 1.41
C LYS A 127 8.49 11.03 0.06
N GLU A 128 9.63 10.75 -0.59
CA GLU A 128 9.93 11.28 -1.91
C GLU A 128 8.97 10.70 -2.97
N SER A 129 8.60 9.42 -2.87
CA SER A 129 7.60 8.80 -3.75
C SER A 129 6.23 9.44 -3.63
N ILE A 130 5.74 9.69 -2.39
CA ILE A 130 4.45 10.35 -2.16
C ILE A 130 4.48 11.79 -2.68
N THR A 131 5.62 12.49 -2.55
CA THR A 131 5.77 13.86 -3.07
C THR A 131 5.70 13.95 -4.60
N LEU A 132 6.01 12.86 -5.31
CA LEU A 132 5.85 12.79 -6.77
C LEU A 132 4.38 12.65 -7.19
N ILE A 133 3.52 12.10 -6.33
CA ILE A 133 2.10 11.94 -6.62
C ILE A 133 1.43 13.32 -6.53
N PRO A 134 0.64 13.74 -7.54
CA PRO A 134 -0.10 14.99 -7.49
C PRO A 134 -1.33 14.85 -6.55
N LEU A 135 -1.08 14.78 -5.24
CA LEU A 135 -2.10 14.45 -4.23
C LEU A 135 -3.31 15.38 -4.27
N GLU A 136 -3.12 16.68 -4.49
CA GLU A 136 -4.23 17.64 -4.61
C GLU A 136 -5.13 17.31 -5.80
N GLU A 137 -4.55 17.12 -7.00
CA GLU A 137 -5.29 16.79 -8.21
C GLU A 137 -5.98 15.42 -8.09
N MET A 138 -5.30 14.46 -7.47
CA MET A 138 -5.86 13.13 -7.20
C MET A 138 -7.03 13.21 -6.22
N LYS A 139 -6.95 14.06 -5.20
CA LYS A 139 -8.03 14.31 -4.23
C LYS A 139 -9.22 15.03 -4.88
N ASP A 140 -8.96 16.04 -5.71
CA ASP A 140 -10.01 16.74 -6.47
C ASP A 140 -10.74 15.77 -7.41
N THR A 141 -9.98 14.92 -8.11
CA THR A 141 -10.53 13.87 -8.97
C THR A 141 -11.37 12.89 -8.15
N TYR A 142 -10.86 12.43 -7.01
CA TYR A 142 -11.57 11.53 -6.10
C TYR A 142 -12.91 12.12 -5.63
N ASN A 143 -12.92 13.37 -5.19
CA ASN A 143 -14.11 14.06 -4.72
C ASN A 143 -15.14 14.24 -5.85
N ALA A 144 -14.70 14.59 -7.06
CA ALA A 144 -15.58 14.64 -8.22
C ALA A 144 -16.22 13.27 -8.51
N LYS A 145 -15.45 12.18 -8.46
CA LYS A 145 -15.98 10.82 -8.65
C LYS A 145 -16.99 10.40 -7.59
N LEU A 146 -16.77 10.80 -6.33
CA LEU A 146 -17.72 10.55 -5.24
C LEU A 146 -19.07 11.24 -5.49
N GLU A 147 -19.06 12.48 -5.99
CA GLU A 147 -20.29 13.24 -6.27
C GLU A 147 -21.02 12.71 -7.53
N GLU A 148 -20.25 12.31 -8.55
CA GLU A 148 -20.79 11.95 -9.87
C GLU A 148 -21.21 10.47 -9.99
N ASN A 149 -20.56 9.55 -9.28
CA ASN A 149 -20.81 8.12 -9.41
C ASN A 149 -21.26 7.47 -8.07
N PRO A 150 -22.57 7.22 -7.90
CA PRO A 150 -23.10 6.56 -6.70
C PRO A 150 -22.56 5.16 -6.44
N ASP A 151 -22.14 4.42 -7.47
CA ASP A 151 -21.54 3.10 -7.27
C ASP A 151 -20.09 3.20 -6.80
N PHE A 152 -19.36 4.24 -7.23
CA PHE A 152 -18.03 4.56 -6.71
C PHE A 152 -18.14 4.98 -5.23
N GLN A 153 -19.11 5.83 -4.90
CA GLN A 153 -19.41 6.23 -3.53
C GLN A 153 -19.66 5.01 -2.62
N LYS A 154 -20.54 4.07 -3.01
CA LYS A 154 -20.81 2.85 -2.20
C LYS A 154 -19.57 2.00 -1.96
N VAL A 155 -18.70 1.88 -2.98
CA VAL A 155 -17.44 1.15 -2.83
C VAL A 155 -16.52 1.88 -1.84
N MET A 156 -16.42 3.20 -1.94
CA MET A 156 -15.62 4.00 -1.02
C MET A 156 -16.16 4.00 0.42
N GLU A 157 -17.47 4.02 0.61
CA GLU A 157 -18.11 3.87 1.93
C GLU A 157 -17.72 2.53 2.59
N LYS A 158 -17.66 1.45 1.79
CA LYS A 158 -17.22 0.13 2.27
C LYS A 158 -15.73 0.15 2.63
N ILE A 159 -14.90 0.78 1.80
CA ILE A 159 -13.45 0.89 2.03
C ILE A 159 -13.12 1.74 3.25
N LEU A 160 -13.85 2.84 3.47
CA LEU A 160 -13.63 3.75 4.60
C LEU A 160 -14.40 3.34 5.86
N SER A 161 -15.05 2.18 5.85
CA SER A 161 -15.86 1.71 6.98
C SER A 161 -15.02 1.23 8.18
N THR A 162 -15.63 1.34 9.36
CA THR A 162 -15.09 0.75 10.60
C THR A 162 -14.90 -0.76 10.50
N ASP A 163 -15.74 -1.45 9.72
CA ASP A 163 -15.62 -2.89 9.51
C ASP A 163 -14.31 -3.24 8.79
N LEU A 164 -13.98 -2.55 7.69
CA LEU A 164 -12.71 -2.79 7.01
C LEU A 164 -11.55 -2.46 7.96
N ARG A 165 -11.65 -1.36 8.70
CA ARG A 165 -10.66 -0.97 9.71
C ARG A 165 -10.41 -2.10 10.74
N ASN A 166 -11.45 -2.77 11.21
CA ASN A 166 -11.31 -3.90 12.14
C ASN A 166 -10.59 -5.09 11.49
N HIS A 167 -10.98 -5.46 10.27
CA HIS A 167 -10.28 -6.50 9.49
C HIS A 167 -8.78 -6.19 9.31
N ILE A 168 -8.42 -4.93 9.04
CA ILE A 168 -7.02 -4.52 8.97
C ILE A 168 -6.31 -4.70 10.32
N TYR A 169 -6.95 -4.34 11.43
CA TYR A 169 -6.37 -4.53 12.76
C TYR A 169 -6.17 -6.00 13.10
N ASP A 170 -7.10 -6.87 12.75
CA ASP A 170 -6.99 -8.31 13.00
C ASP A 170 -5.82 -8.90 12.20
N ILE A 171 -5.69 -8.53 10.92
CA ILE A 171 -4.54 -8.91 10.10
C ILE A 171 -3.21 -8.42 10.70
N MET A 172 -3.17 -7.17 11.15
CA MET A 172 -1.94 -6.59 11.72
C MET A 172 -1.60 -7.11 13.12
N GLY A 173 -2.57 -7.72 13.80
CA GLY A 173 -2.37 -8.46 15.04
C GLY A 173 -1.90 -9.90 14.84
N THR A 174 -1.76 -10.38 13.60
CA THR A 174 -1.25 -11.73 13.35
C THR A 174 0.23 -11.84 13.72
N LYS A 175 0.61 -12.97 14.31
CA LYS A 175 2.00 -13.26 14.72
C LYS A 175 3.01 -13.00 13.59
N HIS A 176 2.70 -13.42 12.37
CA HIS A 176 3.62 -13.31 11.23
C HIS A 176 3.76 -11.88 10.71
N PHE A 177 2.71 -11.05 10.85
CA PHE A 177 2.81 -9.62 10.60
C PHE A 177 3.72 -8.96 11.64
N GLU A 178 3.50 -9.23 12.93
CA GLU A 178 4.33 -8.69 14.00
C GLU A 178 5.80 -9.14 13.90
N GLU A 179 6.04 -10.41 13.57
CA GLU A 179 7.40 -10.93 13.30
C GLU A 179 8.09 -10.15 12.18
N THR A 180 7.38 -9.85 11.10
CA THR A 180 7.88 -9.04 9.98
C THR A 180 8.24 -7.62 10.46
N ILE A 181 7.35 -6.95 11.19
CA ILE A 181 7.61 -5.62 11.77
C ILE A 181 8.85 -5.64 12.69
N ASN A 182 8.98 -6.66 13.54
CA ASN A 182 10.14 -6.80 14.42
C ASN A 182 11.45 -6.97 13.64
N ILE A 183 11.44 -7.76 12.56
CA ILE A 183 12.62 -7.93 11.70
C ILE A 183 12.99 -6.61 11.01
N LEU A 184 12.00 -5.90 10.46
CA LEU A 184 12.21 -4.59 9.82
C LEU A 184 12.85 -3.58 10.80
N ASN A 185 12.34 -3.51 12.02
CA ASN A 185 12.93 -2.66 13.07
C ASN A 185 14.36 -3.10 13.43
N ASN A 186 14.62 -4.41 13.52
CA ASN A 186 15.97 -4.93 13.79
C ASN A 186 16.99 -4.61 12.69
N ILE A 187 16.55 -4.44 11.43
CA ILE A 187 17.41 -3.96 10.34
C ILE A 187 17.45 -2.43 10.22
N ASN A 188 16.93 -1.72 11.25
CA ASN A 188 16.87 -0.27 11.41
C ASN A 188 15.91 0.43 10.44
N ILE A 189 14.87 -0.23 9.94
CA ILE A 189 13.80 0.44 9.19
C ILE A 189 12.83 1.04 10.22
N PRO A 190 12.53 2.35 10.16
CA PRO A 190 11.68 3.00 11.14
C PRO A 190 10.20 2.73 10.85
N THR A 191 9.71 1.52 11.16
CA THR A 191 8.35 1.12 10.76
C THR A 191 7.27 2.00 11.37
N ALA A 192 7.48 2.51 12.58
CA ALA A 192 6.53 3.42 13.23
C ALA A 192 6.40 4.75 12.46
N GLU A 193 7.52 5.42 12.17
CA GLU A 193 7.53 6.68 11.41
C GLU A 193 6.93 6.52 10.01
N ILE A 194 7.21 5.38 9.35
CA ILE A 194 6.60 5.06 8.06
C ILE A 194 5.09 4.91 8.18
N ILE A 195 4.60 4.17 9.18
CA ILE A 195 3.16 3.98 9.40
C ILE A 195 2.48 5.31 9.68
N ASP A 196 3.04 6.11 10.59
CA ASP A 196 2.50 7.41 10.98
C ASP A 196 2.40 8.36 9.77
N TYR A 197 3.47 8.45 8.95
CA TYR A 197 3.47 9.30 7.77
C TYR A 197 2.45 8.89 6.71
N ILE A 198 2.31 7.58 6.45
CA ILE A 198 1.27 7.10 5.52
C ILE A 198 -0.12 7.37 6.12
N GLU A 199 -0.30 7.23 7.44
CA GLU A 199 -1.57 7.54 8.11
C GLU A 199 -1.97 9.00 7.96
N GLU A 200 -1.06 9.92 8.25
CA GLU A 200 -1.29 11.35 8.06
C GLU A 200 -1.64 11.68 6.61
N THR A 201 -0.96 11.04 5.65
CA THR A 201 -1.25 11.21 4.22
C THR A 201 -2.65 10.74 3.85
N LEU A 202 -3.10 9.59 4.38
CA LEU A 202 -4.44 9.04 4.09
C LEU A 202 -5.54 9.83 4.78
N VAL A 203 -5.33 10.22 6.05
CA VAL A 203 -6.25 11.10 6.79
C VAL A 203 -6.45 12.41 6.03
N TYR A 204 -5.36 12.99 5.53
CA TYR A 204 -5.42 14.17 4.67
C TYR A 204 -6.17 13.93 3.36
N PHE A 205 -5.87 12.83 2.67
CA PHE A 205 -6.44 12.54 1.35
C PHE A 205 -7.95 12.32 1.42
N PHE A 206 -8.42 11.52 2.39
CA PHE A 206 -9.83 11.14 2.53
C PHE A 206 -10.66 12.07 3.40
N ASP A 207 -10.07 13.18 3.87
CA ASP A 207 -10.72 14.09 4.83
C ASP A 207 -11.28 13.34 6.06
N LEU A 208 -10.55 12.34 6.54
CA LEU A 208 -10.97 11.57 7.71
C LEU A 208 -10.83 12.45 8.94
N ASP A 209 -11.84 12.45 9.80
CA ASP A 209 -11.70 13.08 11.10
C ASP A 209 -10.58 12.38 11.87
N SER A 210 -9.50 13.11 12.15
CA SER A 210 -8.35 12.64 12.96
C SER A 210 -8.71 12.12 14.36
N LYS A 211 -10.00 12.21 14.73
CA LYS A 211 -10.58 11.86 16.02
C LYS A 211 -12.04 11.42 15.86
N GLU A 212 -12.30 10.22 15.35
CA GLU A 212 -13.52 9.50 15.74
C GLU A 212 -13.18 8.26 16.58
N ASP A 213 -13.41 8.46 17.88
CA ASP A 213 -13.65 7.55 18.98
C ASP A 213 -12.70 6.36 19.20
N SER A 214 -11.68 6.63 20.01
CA SER A 214 -11.39 5.76 21.16
C SER A 214 -12.63 5.66 22.06
N ARG A 215 -13.51 4.70 21.78
CA ARG A 215 -14.47 4.14 22.73
C ARG A 215 -14.57 2.63 22.57
#